data_AF-A0A966UN93-F1
#
_entry.id   AF-A0A966UN93-F1
#
_cell.length_a   1.000
_cell.length_b   1.000
_cell.length_c   1.000
_cell.angle_alpha   90.00
_cell.angle_beta   90.00
_cell.angle_gamma   90.00
#
_symmetry.space_group_name_H-M   'P 1'
#
loop_
_entity.id
_entity.type
_entity.pdbx_description
1 polymer ?
#
loop_
_entity_poly.entity_id
_entity_poly.type
_entity_poly.pdbx_seq_one_letter_code
_entity_poly.pdbx_strand_id
1 'polypeptide(L)'
;MANIPYNQQTDTQVFFNGYFSQPIQVSEALWGQVFGYFYGLTQSVDAASSLAQSVITLSYNNKLEPLDIIKQFQTNPTSNNTKNLLISFFNNAKGATSKLGYNKNTTIAPSVARNIIP
;
A
#
# COMPACT_ATOMS: atom_id res chain seq x y z
N MET A 1 -8.81 29.73 -39.95
CA MET A 1 -8.65 29.69 -38.48
C MET A 1 -9.29 28.40 -38.00
N ALA A 2 -8.50 27.41 -37.57
CA ALA A 2 -9.02 26.09 -37.16
C ALA A 2 -9.35 26.12 -35.67
N ASN A 3 -10.64 25.95 -35.34
CA ASN A 3 -11.12 25.81 -33.97
C ASN A 3 -10.95 24.34 -33.55
N ILE A 4 -10.08 24.08 -32.58
CA ILE A 4 -9.82 22.72 -32.07
C ILE A 4 -10.99 22.34 -31.14
N PRO A 5 -11.63 21.18 -31.30
CA PRO A 5 -12.82 20.85 -30.49
C PRO A 5 -12.46 20.66 -29.02
N TYR A 6 -13.29 21.29 -28.18
CA TYR A 6 -13.30 21.18 -26.72
C TYR A 6 -13.38 19.70 -26.30
N ASN A 7 -12.38 19.25 -25.53
CA ASN A 7 -12.27 17.90 -24.99
C ASN A 7 -13.38 17.66 -23.96
N GLN A 8 -14.50 17.07 -24.39
CA GLN A 8 -15.45 16.47 -23.47
C GLN A 8 -14.83 15.16 -22.96
N GLN A 9 -14.31 15.19 -21.73
CA GLN A 9 -13.89 13.98 -21.04
C GLN A 9 -15.08 13.01 -21.02
N THR A 10 -14.91 11.85 -21.63
CA THR A 10 -15.96 10.82 -21.66
C THR A 10 -16.27 10.36 -20.23
N ASP A 11 -17.52 9.97 -19.95
CA ASP A 11 -17.93 9.46 -18.62
C ASP A 11 -17.03 8.32 -18.13
N THR A 12 -16.44 7.58 -19.06
CA THR A 12 -15.41 6.56 -18.80
C THR A 12 -14.14 7.16 -18.19
N GLN A 13 -13.65 8.30 -18.68
CA GLN A 13 -12.50 9.00 -18.09
C GLN A 13 -12.82 9.54 -16.69
N VAL A 14 -14.04 10.01 -16.45
CA VAL A 14 -14.48 10.45 -15.11
C VAL A 14 -14.59 9.25 -14.16
N PHE A 15 -15.14 8.13 -14.63
CA PHE A 15 -15.24 6.88 -13.88
C PHE A 15 -13.85 6.38 -13.46
N PHE A 16 -12.87 6.32 -14.38
CA PHE A 16 -11.51 5.88 -14.06
C PHE A 16 -10.71 6.93 -13.27
N ASN A 17 -10.94 8.24 -13.45
CA ASN A 17 -10.30 9.27 -12.63
C ASN A 17 -10.75 9.24 -11.16
N GLY A 18 -11.98 8.83 -10.87
CA GLY A 18 -12.46 8.64 -9.50
C GLY A 18 -11.74 7.52 -8.73
N TYR A 19 -11.07 6.61 -9.44
CA TYR A 19 -10.24 5.55 -8.84
C TYR A 19 -8.78 5.99 -8.60
N PHE A 20 -8.33 7.10 -9.18
CA PHE A 20 -6.99 7.63 -8.98
C PHE A 20 -7.00 8.73 -7.92
N SER A 21 -6.89 8.28 -6.67
CA SER A 21 -6.30 8.98 -5.53
C SER A 21 -6.64 10.46 -5.40
N GLN A 22 -7.64 10.78 -4.56
CA GLN A 22 -7.69 12.11 -3.99
C GLN A 22 -6.37 12.41 -3.27
N PRO A 23 -5.74 13.57 -3.50
CA PRO A 23 -4.53 13.94 -2.76
C PRO A 23 -4.88 14.04 -1.28
N ILE A 24 -4.35 13.11 -0.50
CA ILE A 24 -4.50 13.11 0.96
C ILE A 24 -3.69 14.30 1.48
N GLN A 25 -4.40 15.30 2.00
CA GLN A 25 -3.76 16.42 2.68
C GLN A 25 -3.41 15.99 4.11
N VAL A 26 -2.12 16.02 4.43
CA VAL A 26 -1.56 15.59 5.71
C VAL A 26 -0.87 16.81 6.33
N SER A 27 -1.08 17.04 7.62
CA SER A 27 -0.36 18.10 8.33
C SER A 27 1.13 17.76 8.45
N GLU A 28 2.00 18.77 8.40
CA GLU A 28 3.45 18.56 8.56
C GLU A 28 3.80 17.89 9.90
N ALA A 29 3.05 18.23 10.96
CA ALA A 29 3.24 17.63 12.28
C ALA A 29 2.93 16.12 12.29
N LEU A 30 1.86 15.70 11.60
CA LEU A 30 1.50 14.29 11.45
C LEU A 30 2.55 13.55 10.62
N TRP A 31 2.94 14.14 9.48
CA TRP A 31 3.99 13.59 8.63
C TRP A 31 5.31 13.40 9.40
N GLY A 32 5.76 14.43 10.11
CA GLY A 32 7.01 14.41 10.87
C GLY A 32 7.04 13.33 11.95
N GLN A 33 5.93 13.11 12.65
CA GLN A 33 5.82 12.05 13.67
C GLN A 33 5.93 10.64 13.07
N VAL A 34 5.16 10.38 12.00
CA VAL A 34 5.15 9.08 11.32
C VAL A 34 6.51 8.81 10.66
N PHE A 35 7.06 9.81 9.98
CA PHE A 35 8.39 9.74 9.36
C PHE A 35 9.48 9.47 10.42
N GLY A 36 9.48 10.23 11.51
CA GLY A 36 10.49 10.10 12.57
C GLY A 36 10.51 8.71 13.18
N TYR A 37 9.34 8.09 13.37
CA TYR A 37 9.24 6.70 13.81
C TYR A 37 9.94 5.73 12.84
N PHE A 38 9.63 5.80 11.54
CA PHE A 38 10.24 4.89 10.56
C PHE A 38 11.72 5.19 10.31
N TYR A 39 12.13 6.45 10.41
CA TYR A 39 13.53 6.81 10.32
C TYR A 39 14.35 6.20 11.45
N GLY A 40 13.80 6.17 12.67
CA GLY A 40 14.41 5.47 13.81
C GLY A 40 14.58 3.96 13.58
N LEU A 41 13.71 3.34 12.77
CA LEU A 41 13.75 1.92 12.45
C LEU A 41 14.67 1.57 11.27
N THR A 42 14.66 2.38 10.21
CA THR A 42 15.36 2.06 8.96
C THR A 42 16.72 2.72 8.86
N GLN A 43 16.93 3.84 9.56
CA GLN A 43 18.08 4.74 9.39
C GLN A 43 18.29 5.21 7.93
N SER A 44 17.24 5.13 7.10
CA SER A 44 17.27 5.50 5.69
C SER A 44 16.09 6.43 5.40
N VAL A 45 16.41 7.61 4.85
CA VAL A 45 15.41 8.65 4.53
C VAL A 45 14.40 8.13 3.51
N ASP A 46 14.87 7.47 2.45
CA ASP A 46 14.02 6.97 1.38
C ASP A 46 13.08 5.86 1.87
N ALA A 47 13.61 4.92 2.66
CA ALA A 47 12.82 3.85 3.25
C ALA A 47 11.80 4.40 4.26
N ALA A 48 12.21 5.35 5.11
CA ALA A 48 11.34 5.98 6.09
C ALA A 48 10.21 6.78 5.43
N SER A 49 10.52 7.56 4.41
CA SER A 49 9.55 8.32 3.62
C SER A 49 8.54 7.38 2.94
N SER A 50 9.02 6.31 2.30
CA SER A 50 8.16 5.33 1.63
C SER A 50 7.23 4.60 2.61
N LEU A 51 7.74 4.19 3.78
CA LEU A 51 6.93 3.55 4.80
C LEU A 51 5.92 4.50 5.42
N ALA A 52 6.32 5.74 5.72
CA ALA A 52 5.43 6.76 6.26
C ALA A 52 4.29 7.07 5.29
N GLN A 53 4.60 7.30 4.01
CA GLN A 53 3.61 7.52 2.96
C GLN A 53 2.65 6.34 2.82
N SER A 54 3.17 5.11 2.84
CA SER A 54 2.35 3.91 2.75
C SER A 54 1.41 3.78 3.95
N VAL A 55 1.90 3.98 5.17
CA VAL A 55 1.08 3.88 6.38
C VAL A 55 0.01 4.94 6.41
N ILE A 56 0.36 6.19 6.10
CA ILE A 56 -0.60 7.29 6.04
C ILE A 56 -1.68 7.01 4.99
N THR A 57 -1.27 6.68 3.77
CA THR A 57 -2.19 6.41 2.65
C THR A 57 -3.17 5.29 3.01
N LEU A 58 -2.66 4.19 3.57
CA LEU A 58 -3.50 3.06 3.95
C LEU A 58 -4.38 3.37 5.16
N SER A 59 -3.91 4.15 6.11
CA SER A 59 -4.71 4.58 7.25
C SER A 59 -5.92 5.37 6.78
N TYR A 60 -5.71 6.38 5.92
CA TYR A 60 -6.82 7.15 5.33
C TYR A 60 -7.77 6.28 4.49
N ASN A 61 -7.24 5.39 3.64
CA ASN A 61 -8.07 4.49 2.84
C ASN A 61 -8.93 3.55 3.69
N ASN A 62 -8.45 3.15 4.86
CA ASN A 62 -9.17 2.28 5.80
C ASN A 62 -9.94 3.06 6.89
N LYS A 63 -9.99 4.40 6.81
CA LYS A 63 -10.63 5.28 7.80
C LYS A 63 -10.07 5.09 9.22
N LEU A 64 -8.76 4.89 9.32
CA LEU A 64 -8.00 4.74 10.57
C LEU A 64 -7.12 5.98 10.80
N GLU A 65 -6.91 6.33 12.07
CA GLU A 65 -5.99 7.41 12.45
C GLU A 65 -4.52 6.93 12.35
N PRO A 66 -3.66 7.58 11.53
CA PRO A 66 -2.28 7.11 11.32
C PRO A 66 -1.45 7.05 12.61
N LEU A 67 -1.70 7.96 13.57
CA LEU A 67 -0.97 7.97 14.83
C LEU A 67 -1.33 6.79 15.73
N ASP A 68 -2.56 6.28 15.65
CA ASP A 68 -2.96 5.11 16.43
C ASP A 68 -2.34 3.83 15.87
N ILE A 69 -2.14 3.75 14.56
CA ILE A 69 -1.32 2.70 13.92
C ILE A 69 0.12 2.74 14.45
N ILE A 70 0.73 3.94 14.51
CA ILE A 70 2.10 4.10 15.00
C ILE A 70 2.21 3.72 16.48
N LYS A 71 1.26 4.13 17.32
CA LYS A 71 1.22 3.71 18.74
C LYS A 71 1.16 2.19 18.87
N GLN A 72 0.37 1.50 18.03
CA GLN A 72 0.31 0.04 18.03
C GLN A 72 1.64 -0.61 17.62
N PHE A 73 2.39 0.01 16.71
CA PHE A 73 3.74 -0.48 16.37
C PHE A 73 4.77 -0.20 17.48
N GLN A 74 4.55 0.83 18.29
CA GLN A 74 5.42 1.18 19.43
C GLN A 74 5.20 0.30 20.67
N THR A 75 3.97 -0.18 20.91
CA THR A 75 3.66 -1.02 22.08
C THR A 75 4.32 -2.40 22.03
N ASN A 76 4.80 -2.84 20.87
CA ASN A 76 5.50 -4.12 20.68
C ASN A 76 6.84 -3.92 19.94
N PRO A 77 7.85 -3.33 20.60
CA PRO A 77 9.05 -2.79 19.94
C PRO A 77 10.08 -3.84 19.52
N THR A 78 9.83 -5.14 19.71
CA THR A 78 10.75 -6.15 19.18
C THR A 78 10.73 -6.07 17.66
N SER A 79 11.91 -5.94 17.05
CA SER A 79 12.08 -5.70 15.60
C SER A 79 11.36 -6.73 14.72
N ASN A 80 11.22 -7.97 15.20
CA ASN A 80 10.45 -9.02 14.53
C ASN A 80 8.94 -8.80 14.60
N ASN A 81 8.40 -8.28 15.71
CA ASN A 81 6.97 -8.01 15.86
C ASN A 81 6.54 -6.79 15.05
N THR A 82 7.34 -5.72 15.03
CA THR A 82 7.06 -4.54 14.19
C THR A 82 7.01 -4.91 12.71
N LYS A 83 7.95 -5.73 12.22
CA LYS A 83 7.93 -6.23 10.84
C LYS A 83 6.67 -7.06 10.55
N ASN A 84 6.29 -7.97 11.44
CA ASN A 84 5.09 -8.79 11.28
C ASN A 84 3.79 -7.97 11.29
N LEU A 85 3.73 -6.93 12.13
CA LEU A 85 2.61 -5.99 12.19
C LEU A 85 2.52 -5.15 10.92
N LEU A 86 3.64 -4.65 10.40
CA LEU A 86 3.69 -3.94 9.12
C LEU A 86 3.23 -4.82 7.96
N ILE A 87 3.74 -6.04 7.87
CA ILE A 87 3.34 -7.00 6.83
C ILE A 87 1.84 -7.28 6.91
N SER A 88 1.32 -7.54 8.11
CA SER A 88 -0.11 -7.76 8.34
C SER A 88 -0.95 -6.54 7.95
N PHE A 89 -0.50 -5.35 8.33
CA PHE A 89 -1.17 -4.09 8.00
C PHE A 89 -1.23 -3.85 6.48
N PHE A 90 -0.11 -4.01 5.78
CA PHE A 90 -0.06 -3.88 4.32
C PHE A 90 -0.89 -4.94 3.59
N ASN A 91 -0.92 -6.17 4.12
CA ASN A 91 -1.72 -7.25 3.54
C ASN A 91 -3.23 -7.06 3.73
N ASN A 92 -3.67 -6.51 4.86
CA ASN A 92 -5.08 -6.20 5.08
C ASN A 92 -5.59 -5.11 4.13
N ALA A 93 -4.71 -4.19 3.72
CA ALA A 93 -5.08 -3.13 2.79
C ALA A 93 -5.13 -3.57 1.32
N LYS A 94 -4.50 -4.70 0.96
CA LYS A 94 -4.63 -5.28 -0.38
C LYS A 94 -5.94 -6.05 -0.42
N GLY A 95 -6.92 -5.57 -1.19
CA GLY A 95 -8.10 -6.36 -1.56
C GLY A 95 -7.66 -7.74 -2.09
N ALA A 96 -8.52 -8.76 -1.96
CA ALA A 96 -8.25 -10.20 -2.12
C ALA A 96 -7.45 -10.59 -3.40
N THR A 97 -6.16 -10.28 -3.38
CA THR A 97 -5.16 -10.60 -4.37
C THR A 97 -4.10 -11.39 -3.62
N SER A 98 -3.62 -12.46 -4.24
CA SER A 98 -2.87 -13.54 -3.61
C SER A 98 -1.98 -13.07 -2.45
N LYS A 99 -2.27 -13.55 -1.23
CA LYS A 99 -1.46 -13.32 -0.03
C LYS A 99 -0.01 -13.64 -0.39
N LEU A 100 0.83 -12.60 -0.47
CA LEU A 100 2.26 -12.75 -0.77
C LEU A 100 2.86 -13.69 0.29
N GLY A 101 3.19 -14.91 -0.12
CA GLY A 101 4.02 -15.85 0.64
C GLY A 101 3.36 -16.92 1.52
N TYR A 102 2.03 -17.02 1.63
CA TYR A 102 1.39 -17.99 2.54
C TYR A 102 0.60 -19.14 1.90
N ASN A 103 0.43 -19.16 0.57
CA ASN A 103 -0.20 -20.30 -0.11
C ASN A 103 0.68 -20.75 -1.28
N LYS A 104 1.64 -21.65 -1.01
CA LYS A 104 2.21 -22.50 -2.04
C LYS A 104 1.18 -23.58 -2.40
N ASN A 105 0.18 -23.21 -3.18
CA ASN A 105 -0.55 -24.21 -3.94
C ASN A 105 -0.86 -23.65 -5.33
N THR A 106 0.19 -23.53 -6.13
CA THR A 106 0.03 -23.44 -7.57
C THR A 106 -0.48 -24.81 -8.03
N THR A 107 -1.78 -24.96 -8.22
CA THR A 107 -2.31 -26.06 -9.02
C THR A 107 -1.76 -25.86 -10.43
N ILE A 108 -0.77 -26.68 -10.78
CA ILE A 108 -0.20 -26.69 -12.13
C ILE A 108 -1.35 -27.04 -13.08
N ALA A 109 -1.59 -26.19 -14.09
CA ALA A 109 -2.57 -26.50 -15.11
C ALA A 109 -2.18 -27.84 -15.78
N PRO A 110 -3.10 -28.80 -15.96
CA PRO A 110 -2.78 -30.11 -16.54
C PRO A 110 -2.12 -30.02 -17.92
N SER A 111 -2.30 -28.91 -18.64
CA SER A 111 -1.69 -28.63 -19.94
C SER A 111 -0.17 -28.41 -19.89
N VAL A 112 0.41 -28.18 -18.72
CA VAL A 112 1.85 -27.95 -18.51
C VAL A 112 2.52 -29.14 -17.81
N ALA A 113 1.73 -30.16 -17.39
CA ALA A 113 2.26 -31.44 -16.94
C ALA A 113 2.81 -32.19 -18.17
N ARG A 114 4.12 -32.02 -18.39
CA ARG A 114 4.85 -32.54 -19.55
C ARG A 114 4.56 -34.02 -19.78
N ASN A 115 4.25 -34.35 -21.04
CA ASN A 115 4.21 -35.71 -21.56
C ASN A 115 5.65 -36.27 -21.57
N ILE A 116 6.09 -36.86 -20.46
CA ILE A 116 7.30 -37.70 -20.43
C ILE A 116 6.89 -39.06 -20.97
N ILE A 117 7.19 -39.30 -22.25
CA ILE A 117 7.07 -40.61 -22.88
C ILE A 117 8.28 -41.45 -22.39
N PRO A 118 8.09 -42.66 -21.83
CA PRO A 118 9.17 -43.57 -21.45
C PRO A 118 9.98 -44.05 -22.66
#